data_AF-A0A919ZDX0-F1
#
_entry.id   AF-A0A919ZDX0-F1
#
_cell.length_a   1.000
_cell.length_b   1.000
_cell.length_c   1.000
_cell.angle_alpha   90.00
_cell.angle_beta   90.00
_cell.angle_gamma   90.00
#
_symmetry.space_group_name_H-M   'P 1'
#
loop_
_entity.id
_entity.type
_entity.pdbx_description
1 polymer ?
#
loop_
_entity_poly.entity_id
_entity_poly.type
_entity_poly.pdbx_seq_one_letter_code
_entity_poly.pdbx_strand_id
1 'polypeptide(L)'
;MTKEQLIQLLSGKIKLVRKEMGYTQEQMAEVLGISKKTLVQIEKGRSKASWTAVVALVALHSESLTVQSILGEEPMEIIEMAAHSILERPKGRTLGGKLWWNEIEREGDYILQQNMISMHYRILDTTHIRWYSTFDQDEAHARLTDLANSVDWDRRVSHDPKKSLSL
;
A
#
# COMPACT_ATOMS: atom_id res chain seq x y z
N MET A 1 -1.12 -19.07 -3.72
CA MET A 1 0.23 -19.24 -4.31
C MET A 1 1.17 -19.67 -3.21
N THR A 2 2.12 -20.57 -3.46
CA THR A 2 3.15 -20.92 -2.46
C THR A 2 4.30 -19.93 -2.51
N LYS A 3 5.10 -19.93 -1.44
CA LYS A 3 6.36 -19.18 -1.35
C LYS A 3 7.29 -19.44 -2.55
N GLU A 4 7.42 -20.70 -2.96
CA GLU A 4 8.29 -21.11 -4.07
C GLU A 4 7.79 -20.59 -5.42
N GLN A 5 6.47 -20.59 -5.62
CA GLN A 5 5.85 -20.02 -6.82
C GLN A 5 6.09 -18.52 -6.91
N LEU A 6 5.95 -17.79 -5.80
CA LEU A 6 6.21 -16.35 -5.73
C LEU A 6 7.68 -16.03 -6.03
N ILE A 7 8.61 -16.79 -5.43
CA ILE A 7 10.05 -16.65 -5.72
C ILE A 7 10.31 -16.83 -7.20
N GLN A 8 9.75 -17.87 -7.82
CA GLN A 8 9.94 -18.14 -9.25
C GLN A 8 9.43 -16.99 -10.12
N LEU A 9 8.20 -16.54 -9.89
CA LEU A 9 7.55 -15.52 -10.70
C LEU A 9 8.26 -14.16 -10.57
N LEU A 10 8.48 -13.71 -9.35
CA LEU A 10 9.01 -12.38 -9.08
C LEU A 10 10.51 -12.27 -9.42
N SER A 11 11.28 -13.35 -9.25
CA SER A 11 12.69 -13.37 -9.70
C SER A 11 12.84 -13.03 -11.18
N GLY A 12 11.94 -13.56 -12.02
CA GLY A 12 11.93 -13.29 -13.46
C GLY A 12 11.49 -11.87 -13.84
N LYS A 13 11.00 -11.08 -12.88
CA LYS A 13 10.37 -9.79 -13.10
C LYS A 13 11.13 -8.62 -12.47
N ILE A 14 12.10 -8.90 -11.60
CA ILE A 14 12.98 -7.90 -10.98
C ILE A 14 13.57 -6.92 -12.01
N LYS A 15 14.03 -7.40 -13.16
CA LYS A 15 14.58 -6.54 -14.23
C LYS A 15 13.55 -5.55 -14.78
N LEU A 16 12.29 -5.96 -14.89
CA LEU A 16 11.21 -5.11 -15.38
C LEU A 16 10.85 -4.06 -14.33
N VAL A 17 10.63 -4.47 -13.08
CA VAL A 17 10.39 -3.55 -11.95
C VAL A 17 11.51 -2.51 -11.85
N ARG A 18 12.77 -2.95 -11.92
CA ARG A 18 13.92 -2.05 -11.89
C ARG A 18 13.87 -1.00 -13.00
N LYS A 19 13.55 -1.41 -14.23
CA LYS A 19 13.45 -0.50 -15.38
C LYS A 19 12.27 0.46 -15.25
N GLU A 20 11.15 -0.02 -14.74
CA GLU A 20 9.95 0.77 -14.45
C GLU A 20 10.26 1.90 -13.46
N MET A 21 11.05 1.61 -12.43
CA MET A 21 11.52 2.60 -11.44
C MET A 21 12.68 3.47 -11.94
N GLY A 22 13.19 3.26 -13.16
CA GLY A 22 14.31 4.01 -13.71
C GLY A 22 15.67 3.70 -13.05
N TYR A 23 15.80 2.59 -12.33
CA TYR A 23 17.00 2.27 -11.56
C TYR A 23 18.09 1.57 -12.37
N THR A 24 19.33 1.91 -12.08
CA THR A 24 20.51 1.11 -12.47
C THR A 24 20.57 -0.19 -11.67
N GLN A 25 21.39 -1.15 -12.12
CA GLN A 25 21.60 -2.39 -11.37
C GLN A 25 22.27 -2.14 -10.01
N GLU A 26 23.10 -1.11 -9.88
CA GLU A 26 23.72 -0.76 -8.59
C GLU A 26 22.63 -0.30 -7.60
N GLN A 27 21.81 0.67 -8.03
CA GLN A 27 20.74 1.24 -7.20
C GLN A 27 19.73 0.18 -6.76
N MET A 28 19.28 -0.68 -7.68
CA MET A 28 18.33 -1.74 -7.33
C MET A 28 18.94 -2.77 -6.37
N ALA A 29 20.22 -3.09 -6.54
CA ALA A 29 20.89 -4.02 -5.66
C ALA A 29 20.98 -3.46 -4.23
N GLU A 30 21.31 -2.17 -4.11
CA GLU A 30 21.32 -1.44 -2.83
C GLU A 30 19.92 -1.38 -2.20
N VAL A 31 18.88 -1.02 -2.96
CA VAL A 31 17.48 -0.99 -2.50
C VAL A 31 17.01 -2.36 -1.99
N LEU A 32 17.34 -3.44 -2.70
CA LEU A 32 16.98 -4.80 -2.31
C LEU A 32 17.90 -5.41 -1.24
N GLY A 33 18.97 -4.71 -0.83
CA GLY A 33 19.94 -5.21 0.14
C GLY A 33 20.73 -6.44 -0.34
N ILE A 34 21.02 -6.53 -1.64
CA ILE A 34 21.80 -7.63 -2.24
C ILE A 34 23.01 -7.09 -2.99
N SER A 35 24.01 -7.93 -3.27
CA SER A 35 25.13 -7.50 -4.11
C SER A 35 24.67 -7.28 -5.56
N LYS A 36 25.29 -6.32 -6.27
CA LYS A 36 25.10 -6.12 -7.72
C LYS A 36 25.33 -7.41 -8.51
N LYS A 37 26.36 -8.19 -8.14
CA LYS A 37 26.65 -9.48 -8.76
C LYS A 37 25.46 -10.43 -8.64
N THR A 38 24.85 -10.51 -7.45
CA THR A 38 23.65 -11.31 -7.19
C THR A 38 22.48 -10.86 -8.07
N LEU A 39 22.18 -9.55 -8.09
CA LEU A 39 21.13 -9.01 -8.95
C LEU A 39 21.35 -9.38 -10.43
N VAL A 40 22.57 -9.21 -10.93
CA VAL A 40 22.93 -9.55 -12.33
C VAL A 40 22.70 -11.04 -12.63
N GLN A 41 23.02 -11.96 -11.70
CA GLN A 41 22.74 -13.39 -11.93
C GLN A 41 21.24 -13.68 -11.98
N ILE A 42 20.45 -13.01 -11.12
CA ILE A 42 19.00 -13.13 -11.11
C ILE A 42 18.39 -12.61 -12.42
N GLU A 43 18.79 -11.42 -12.88
CA GLU A 43 18.30 -10.85 -14.14
C GLU A 43 18.69 -11.65 -15.38
N LYS A 44 19.75 -12.47 -15.30
CA LYS A 44 20.16 -13.42 -16.34
C LYS A 44 19.44 -14.76 -16.25
N GLY A 45 18.58 -14.97 -15.25
CA GLY A 45 17.88 -16.22 -15.01
C GLY A 45 18.78 -17.36 -14.50
N ARG A 46 19.99 -17.05 -14.03
CA ARG A 46 20.98 -18.05 -13.57
C ARG A 46 20.78 -18.44 -12.10
N SER A 47 20.11 -17.59 -11.33
CA SER A 47 19.74 -17.83 -9.94
C SER A 47 18.38 -17.20 -9.66
N LYS A 48 17.70 -17.66 -8.62
CA LYS A 48 16.48 -17.01 -8.11
C LYS A 48 16.84 -16.02 -7.00
N ALA A 49 15.99 -15.03 -6.78
CA ALA A 49 16.05 -14.19 -5.59
C ALA A 49 15.77 -15.04 -4.34
N SER A 50 16.34 -14.63 -3.20
CA SER A 50 15.95 -15.19 -1.91
C SER A 50 14.52 -14.77 -1.57
N TRP A 51 13.88 -15.47 -0.64
CA TRP A 51 12.58 -15.05 -0.11
C TRP A 51 12.62 -13.63 0.44
N THR A 52 13.67 -13.28 1.19
CA THR A 52 13.83 -11.94 1.76
C THR A 52 13.94 -10.85 0.68
N ALA A 53 14.67 -11.11 -0.41
CA ALA A 53 14.75 -10.17 -1.52
C ALA A 53 13.43 -10.04 -2.29
N VAL A 54 12.63 -11.10 -2.36
CA VAL A 54 11.28 -11.06 -2.93
C VAL A 54 10.33 -10.25 -2.06
N VAL A 55 10.36 -10.45 -0.74
CA VAL A 55 9.58 -9.64 0.21
C VAL A 55 9.99 -8.16 0.11
N ALA A 56 11.30 -7.86 0.09
CA ALA A 56 11.80 -6.50 -0.09
C ALA A 56 11.35 -5.88 -1.42
N LEU A 57 11.42 -6.64 -2.52
CA LEU A 57 10.94 -6.19 -3.83
C LEU A 57 9.47 -5.76 -3.77
N VAL A 58 8.61 -6.58 -3.16
CA VAL A 58 7.16 -6.29 -3.10
C VAL A 58 6.87 -5.16 -2.12
N ALA A 59 7.52 -5.14 -0.94
CA ALA A 59 7.30 -4.11 0.06
C ALA A 59 7.75 -2.72 -0.38
N LEU A 60 8.85 -2.64 -1.16
CA LEU A 60 9.41 -1.36 -1.62
C LEU A 60 8.82 -0.88 -2.95
N HIS A 61 8.17 -1.77 -3.70
CA HIS A 61 7.63 -1.49 -5.03
C HIS A 61 6.20 -2.02 -5.20
N SER A 62 5.34 -1.89 -4.18
CA SER A 62 3.94 -2.32 -4.21
C SER A 62 3.13 -1.62 -5.31
N GLU A 63 3.47 -0.37 -5.62
CA GLU A 63 2.85 0.43 -6.69
C GLU A 63 3.34 0.07 -8.09
N SER A 64 4.29 -0.86 -8.22
CA SER A 64 4.78 -1.26 -9.52
C SER A 64 3.68 -1.97 -10.30
N LEU A 65 3.37 -1.48 -11.50
CA LEU A 65 2.42 -2.13 -12.42
C LEU A 65 2.85 -3.56 -12.73
N THR A 66 4.17 -3.80 -12.85
CA THR A 66 4.71 -5.14 -13.01
C THR A 66 4.36 -6.04 -11.81
N VAL A 67 4.52 -5.56 -10.58
CA VAL A 67 4.20 -6.31 -9.36
C VAL A 67 2.69 -6.54 -9.26
N GLN A 68 1.88 -5.50 -9.44
CA GLN A 68 0.41 -5.57 -9.38
C GLN A 68 -0.18 -6.48 -10.45
N SER A 69 0.41 -6.52 -11.66
CA SER A 69 -0.05 -7.44 -12.72
C SER A 69 0.10 -8.93 -12.35
N ILE A 70 0.95 -9.24 -11.37
CA ILE A 70 1.23 -10.61 -10.92
C ILE A 70 0.43 -10.94 -9.66
N LEU A 71 0.33 -9.97 -8.73
CA LEU A 71 -0.19 -10.21 -7.38
C LEU A 71 -1.54 -9.54 -7.11
N GLY A 72 -2.03 -8.68 -8.01
CA GLY A 72 -3.22 -7.87 -7.81
C GLY A 72 -2.95 -6.53 -7.12
N GLU A 73 -4.02 -5.84 -6.72
CA GLU A 73 -4.00 -4.49 -6.15
C GLU A 73 -3.35 -4.43 -4.76
N GLU A 74 -3.33 -5.54 -4.02
CA GLU A 74 -2.72 -5.65 -2.68
C GLU A 74 -1.59 -6.70 -2.65
N PRO A 75 -0.41 -6.43 -3.24
CA PRO A 75 0.68 -7.39 -3.36
C PRO A 75 1.18 -7.98 -2.02
N MET A 76 1.16 -7.19 -0.96
CA MET A 76 1.64 -7.60 0.36
C MET A 76 0.74 -8.65 1.03
N GLU A 77 -0.58 -8.61 0.80
CA GLU A 77 -1.50 -9.61 1.32
C GLU A 77 -1.11 -11.01 0.80
N ILE A 78 -0.77 -11.12 -0.49
CA ILE A 78 -0.35 -12.39 -1.09
C ILE A 78 0.96 -12.90 -0.50
N ILE A 79 1.91 -11.99 -0.21
CA ILE A 79 3.18 -12.33 0.44
C ILE A 79 2.94 -12.86 1.86
N GLU A 80 2.08 -12.21 2.64
CA GLU A 80 1.73 -12.61 4.01
C GLU A 80 1.02 -13.96 4.04
N MET A 81 0.04 -14.16 3.15
CA MET A 81 -0.65 -15.44 3.01
C MET A 81 0.33 -16.57 2.69
N ALA A 82 1.30 -16.36 1.81
CA ALA A 82 2.30 -17.35 1.47
C ALA A 82 3.36 -17.58 2.56
N ALA A 83 3.66 -16.56 3.37
CA ALA A 83 4.52 -16.70 4.54
C ALA A 83 3.84 -17.51 5.65
N HIS A 84 2.55 -17.28 5.86
CA HIS A 84 1.76 -17.88 6.94
C HIS A 84 1.10 -19.21 6.57
N SER A 85 1.03 -19.59 5.29
CA SER A 85 0.48 -20.89 4.86
C SER A 85 1.27 -22.11 5.39
N ILE A 86 2.48 -21.89 5.93
CA ILE A 86 3.30 -22.92 6.61
C ILE A 86 2.85 -23.13 8.07
N LEU A 87 2.13 -22.17 8.64
CA LEU A 87 1.61 -22.20 10.00
C LEU A 87 0.10 -22.46 9.91
N GLU A 88 -0.35 -23.70 10.17
CA GLU A 88 -1.78 -23.98 10.34
C GLU A 88 -2.36 -23.08 11.43
N ARG A 89 -2.96 -21.95 11.04
CA ARG A 89 -3.74 -21.08 11.92
C ARG A 89 -5.23 -21.26 11.61
N PRO A 90 -6.11 -21.26 12.61
CA PRO A 90 -7.55 -21.45 12.40
C PRO A 90 -8.08 -20.43 11.39
N LYS A 91 -8.94 -20.88 10.47
CA LYS A 91 -9.65 -20.03 9.50
C LYS A 91 -10.41 -18.92 10.24
N GLY A 92 -9.79 -17.74 10.35
CA GLY A 92 -10.39 -16.54 10.94
C GLY A 92 -10.21 -15.37 9.97
N ARG A 93 -11.32 -14.99 9.33
CA ARG A 93 -11.57 -13.78 8.50
C ARG A 93 -10.34 -12.92 8.13
N THR A 94 -9.91 -13.00 6.87
CA THR A 94 -9.10 -11.95 6.23
C THR A 94 -10.02 -10.94 5.54
N LEU A 95 -9.74 -9.65 5.69
CA LEU A 95 -10.22 -8.58 4.80
C LEU A 95 -9.21 -7.41 4.82
N GLY A 96 -8.33 -7.36 3.82
CA GLY A 96 -7.64 -6.16 3.30
C GLY A 96 -7.31 -5.04 4.30
N GLY A 97 -6.20 -5.16 5.03
CA GLY A 97 -5.67 -4.06 5.85
C GLY A 97 -6.35 -3.81 7.20
N LYS A 98 -7.38 -4.58 7.61
CA LYS A 98 -8.06 -4.42 8.91
C LYS A 98 -7.28 -4.86 10.16
N LEU A 99 -6.13 -5.52 10.03
CA LEU A 99 -5.44 -6.13 11.19
C LEU A 99 -4.39 -5.25 11.87
N TRP A 100 -3.89 -4.20 11.20
CA TRP A 100 -2.87 -3.30 11.76
C TRP A 100 -3.31 -1.84 11.79
N TRP A 101 -4.54 -1.56 11.39
CA TRP A 101 -5.12 -0.23 11.41
C TRP A 101 -6.32 -0.25 12.34
N ASN A 102 -6.21 0.48 13.45
CA ASN A 102 -7.34 0.72 14.33
C ASN A 102 -8.10 1.94 13.80
N GLU A 103 -9.38 1.78 13.50
CA GLU A 103 -10.28 2.91 13.28
C GLU A 103 -10.38 3.69 14.60
N ILE A 104 -9.97 4.95 14.56
CA ILE A 104 -10.01 5.85 15.71
C ILE A 104 -11.32 6.62 15.69
N GLU A 105 -11.64 7.20 14.53
CA GLU A 105 -12.75 8.12 14.39
C GLU A 105 -13.29 8.11 12.96
N ARG A 106 -14.59 8.42 12.85
CA ARG A 106 -15.28 8.60 11.59
C ARG A 106 -16.04 9.92 11.64
N GLU A 107 -15.79 10.78 10.66
CA GLU A 107 -16.45 12.07 10.54
C GLU A 107 -16.89 12.27 9.08
N GLY A 108 -18.21 12.37 8.87
CA GLY A 108 -18.80 12.40 7.53
C GLY A 108 -18.43 11.16 6.69
N ASP A 109 -17.90 11.41 5.49
CA ASP A 109 -17.46 10.38 4.55
C ASP A 109 -15.99 9.94 4.75
N TYR A 110 -15.36 10.37 5.85
CA TYR A 110 -13.95 10.12 6.14
C TYR A 110 -13.73 9.26 7.39
N ILE A 111 -12.63 8.52 7.39
CA ILE A 111 -12.22 7.58 8.43
C ILE A 111 -10.78 7.86 8.82
N LEU A 112 -10.56 8.22 10.08
CA LEU A 112 -9.24 8.29 10.69
C LEU A 112 -8.85 6.91 11.24
N GLN A 113 -7.68 6.43 10.83
CA GLN A 113 -7.12 5.16 11.28
C GLN A 113 -5.70 5.36 11.78
N GLN A 114 -5.29 4.60 12.80
CA GLN A 114 -3.89 4.55 13.25
C GLN A 114 -3.27 3.19 13.00
N ASN A 115 -2.05 3.23 12.49
CA ASN A 115 -1.24 2.05 12.33
C ASN A 115 -0.70 1.60 13.70
N MET A 116 -1.00 0.38 14.12
CA MET A 116 -0.60 -0.17 15.42
C MET A 116 0.92 -0.40 15.57
N ILE A 117 1.68 -0.43 14.47
CA ILE A 117 3.12 -0.75 14.48
C ILE A 117 3.94 0.53 14.39
N SER A 118 3.65 1.35 13.39
CA SER A 118 4.37 2.59 13.11
C SER A 118 3.77 3.80 13.82
N MET A 119 2.64 3.62 14.50
CA MET A 119 1.94 4.65 15.29
C MET A 119 1.45 5.87 14.50
N HIS A 120 1.62 5.90 13.18
CA HIS A 120 1.12 6.99 12.34
C HIS A 120 -0.38 6.87 12.05
N TYR A 121 -0.95 8.01 11.72
CA TYR A 121 -2.35 8.22 11.42
C TYR A 121 -2.55 8.36 9.91
N ARG A 122 -3.69 7.91 9.40
CA ARG A 122 -4.15 8.15 8.03
C ARG A 122 -5.63 8.49 7.99
N ILE A 123 -6.03 9.30 7.02
CA ILE A 123 -7.45 9.58 6.74
C ILE A 123 -7.79 8.96 5.38
N LEU A 124 -8.86 8.17 5.36
CA LEU A 124 -9.42 7.55 4.16
C LEU A 124 -10.82 8.10 3.89
N ASP A 125 -11.30 8.07 2.65
CA ASP A 125 -12.72 8.23 2.34
C ASP A 125 -13.47 6.87 2.28
N THR A 126 -14.77 6.91 1.98
CA THR A 126 -15.62 5.70 1.81
C THR A 126 -15.19 4.80 0.64
N THR A 127 -14.42 5.32 -0.32
CA THR A 127 -13.84 4.56 -1.43
C THR A 127 -12.44 4.02 -1.12
N HIS A 128 -11.97 4.17 0.13
CA HIS A 128 -10.67 3.73 0.63
C HIS A 128 -9.47 4.49 0.03
N ILE A 129 -9.69 5.67 -0.57
CA ILE A 129 -8.61 6.55 -1.03
C ILE A 129 -8.04 7.30 0.16
N ARG A 130 -6.71 7.41 0.23
CA ARG A 130 -6.00 8.14 1.29
C ARG A 130 -5.89 9.62 0.98
N TRP A 131 -6.41 10.46 1.87
CA TRP A 131 -6.38 11.92 1.76
C TRP A 131 -5.24 12.55 2.54
N TYR A 132 -4.80 11.89 3.62
CA TYR A 132 -3.84 12.48 4.55
C TYR A 132 -3.13 11.41 5.39
N SER A 133 -1.91 11.71 5.84
CA SER A 133 -1.16 10.88 6.81
C SER A 133 -0.15 11.71 7.59
N THR A 134 -0.01 11.44 8.88
CA THR A 134 0.92 12.14 9.79
C THR A 134 1.29 11.23 10.96
N PHE A 135 2.40 11.50 11.65
CA PHE A 135 2.71 10.87 12.93
C PHE A 135 2.12 11.63 14.12
N ASP A 136 1.62 12.84 13.90
CA ASP A 136 1.05 13.71 14.93
C ASP A 136 -0.46 13.47 15.08
N GLN A 137 -0.89 13.12 16.29
CA GLN A 137 -2.30 12.83 16.55
C GLN A 137 -3.18 14.08 16.40
N ASP A 138 -2.74 15.22 16.90
CA ASP A 138 -3.54 16.44 16.93
C ASP A 138 -3.73 16.97 15.50
N GLU A 139 -2.68 16.90 14.69
CA GLU A 139 -2.74 17.26 13.27
C GLU A 139 -3.70 16.33 12.49
N ALA A 140 -3.72 15.03 12.83
CA ALA A 140 -4.62 14.07 12.21
C ALA A 140 -6.10 14.35 12.51
N HIS A 141 -6.44 14.70 13.76
CA HIS A 141 -7.82 15.04 14.15
C HIS A 141 -8.24 16.38 13.54
N ALA A 142 -7.39 17.40 13.61
CA ALA A 142 -7.67 18.70 12.98
C ALA A 142 -7.96 18.54 11.49
N ARG A 143 -7.17 17.72 10.79
CA ARG A 143 -7.36 17.47 9.37
C ARG A 143 -8.62 16.68 9.04
N LEU A 144 -9.03 15.75 9.91
CA LEU A 144 -10.29 15.01 9.76
C LEU A 144 -11.48 15.97 9.80
N THR A 145 -11.50 16.86 10.79
CA THR A 145 -12.55 17.87 10.96
C THR A 145 -12.57 18.87 9.81
N ASP A 146 -11.40 19.31 9.33
CA ASP A 146 -11.32 20.16 8.13
C ASP A 146 -11.93 19.47 6.90
N LEU A 147 -11.58 18.20 6.66
CA LEU A 147 -12.09 17.43 5.52
C LEU A 147 -13.61 17.24 5.61
N ALA A 148 -14.12 16.85 6.79
CA ALA A 148 -15.55 16.67 7.01
C ALA A 148 -16.35 17.98 6.83
N ASN A 149 -15.83 19.11 7.30
CA ASN A 149 -16.48 20.42 7.17
C ASN A 149 -16.33 21.02 5.76
N SER A 150 -15.27 20.68 5.03
CA SER A 150 -15.04 21.18 3.66
C SER A 150 -16.05 20.62 2.65
N VAL A 151 -16.53 19.39 2.82
CA VAL A 151 -17.58 18.79 1.98
C VAL A 151 -18.97 19.35 2.34
N ASP A 152 -19.14 19.78 3.59
CA ASP A 152 -20.38 20.41 4.04
C ASP A 152 -20.60 21.79 3.41
N TRP A 153 -19.53 22.47 2.96
CA TRP A 153 -19.62 23.69 2.14
C TRP A 153 -20.27 23.41 0.77
N ASP A 154 -19.80 22.39 0.04
CA ASP A 154 -20.36 22.06 -1.28
C ASP A 154 -21.82 21.56 -1.21
N ARG A 155 -22.20 20.88 -0.11
CA ARG A 155 -23.61 20.48 0.14
C ARG A 155 -24.50 21.63 0.61
N ARG A 156 -23.99 22.61 1.36
CA ARG A 156 -24.78 23.79 1.78
C ARG A 156 -24.98 24.80 0.65
N VAL A 157 -24.01 24.96 -0.25
CA VAL A 157 -24.12 25.88 -1.40
C VAL A 157 -25.08 25.34 -2.48
N SER A 158 -25.28 24.01 -2.55
CA SER A 158 -26.21 23.37 -3.48
C SER A 158 -27.67 23.28 -2.98
N HIS A 159 -28.00 23.88 -1.81
CA HIS A 159 -29.35 23.81 -1.23
C HIS A 159 -29.93 25.17 -0.77
N ASP A 160 -29.46 26.30 -1.29
CA ASP A 160 -30.14 27.60 -1.10
C ASP A 160 -31.00 27.97 -2.33
N PRO A 161 -32.32 27.68 -2.36
CA PRO A 161 -33.20 28.04 -3.46
C PRO A 161 -33.58 29.53 -3.50
N LYS A 162 -32.96 30.41 -2.70
CA LYS A 162 -33.34 31.83 -2.62
C LYS A 162 -32.21 32.83 -2.82
N LYS A 163 -31.33 32.63 -3.81
CA LYS A 163 -30.48 33.71 -4.36
C LYS A 163 -30.20 33.57 -5.86
N SER A 164 -31.24 33.64 -6.68
CA SER A 164 -31.12 34.27 -8.01
C SER A 164 -32.50 34.49 -8.60
N LEU A 165 -32.95 35.74 -8.60
CA LEU A 165 -33.80 36.38 -9.63
C LEU A 165 -34.02 37.82 -9.16
N SER A 166 -32.95 38.60 -9.25
CA SER A 166 -33.02 40.03 -9.43
C SER A 166 -32.18 40.35 -10.66
N LEU A 167 -32.81 40.25 -11.82
CA LEU A 167 -32.57 40.97 -13.07
C LEU A 167 -33.78 40.74 -13.98
#